data_AF-A0A497I678-F1
#
_entry.id   AF-A0A497I678-F1
#
_cell.length_a   1.000
_cell.length_b   1.000
_cell.length_c   1.000
_cell.angle_alpha   90.00
_cell.angle_beta   90.00
_cell.angle_gamma   90.00
#
_symmetry.space_group_name_H-M   'P 1'
#
loop_
_entity.id
_entity.type
_entity.pdbx_description
1 polymer ?
#
loop_
_entity_poly.entity_id
_entity_poly.type
_entity_poly.pdbx_seq_one_letter_code
_entity_poly.pdbx_strand_id
1 'polypeptide(L)'
;MIDEKKVVKDLFQRYLDKQREESGTPSRAFVMFKEKKPPEEYERYYRMCKFSSSVIHLKNKDKKIQFFLDQLYLPLTPSDTIAFAILVTVVSILLSLGILMVHMLYGIVAIILSTVLYYYLYTYPERLYKRKRVQSSTELILAVLYLIIFMRNNPNLEHAIRFASENLRGPLSLDFAKVLWDVETNKYSTVQESLDNYLQTWTDRSRAFVDAVHLIEASLYQKTESSRMGLLDGALNRILSGTTESMVHYVNDLRTPISALFMMGITLPTMGLVLLPIVGAFMGGMVTADMIFLFYDIL
;
A
#
# COMPACT_ATOMS: atom_id res chain seq x y z
N MET A 1 -15.07 -4.13 35.56
CA MET A 1 -15.47 -4.39 34.16
C MET A 1 -15.97 -3.08 33.59
N ILE A 2 -15.21 -2.47 32.68
CA ILE A 2 -15.69 -1.33 31.90
C ILE A 2 -16.83 -1.87 31.03
N ASP A 3 -18.01 -1.27 31.15
CA ASP A 3 -19.19 -1.67 30.38
C ASP A 3 -18.98 -1.28 28.91
N GLU A 4 -18.41 -2.20 28.11
CA GLU A 4 -18.10 -2.01 26.69
C GLU A 4 -19.30 -1.48 25.91
N LYS A 5 -20.52 -1.90 26.26
CA LYS A 5 -21.75 -1.42 25.63
C LYS A 5 -21.96 0.07 25.88
N LYS A 6 -21.59 0.57 27.06
CA LYS A 6 -21.70 1.98 27.43
C LYS A 6 -20.64 2.83 26.73
N VAL A 7 -19.42 2.30 26.57
CA VAL A 7 -18.33 2.98 25.84
C VAL A 7 -18.65 3.09 24.35
N VAL A 8 -19.11 2.01 23.71
CA VAL A 8 -19.50 2.01 22.29
C VAL A 8 -20.68 2.95 22.06
N LYS A 9 -21.66 2.96 22.98
CA LYS A 9 -22.81 3.87 22.91
C LYS A 9 -22.40 5.33 23.09
N ASP A 10 -21.48 5.65 24.00
CA ASP A 10 -20.96 7.02 24.18
C ASP A 10 -20.14 7.49 22.97
N LEU A 11 -19.31 6.61 22.39
CA LEU A 11 -18.59 6.87 21.15
C LEU A 11 -19.54 7.15 19.97
N PHE A 12 -20.61 6.35 19.87
CA PHE A 12 -21.63 6.52 18.84
C PHE A 12 -22.43 7.82 19.02
N GLN A 13 -22.80 8.16 20.27
CA GLN A 13 -23.48 9.41 20.59
C GLN A 13 -22.60 10.63 20.27
N ARG A 14 -21.33 10.61 20.67
CA ARG A 14 -20.37 11.68 20.33
C ARG A 14 -20.15 11.82 18.83
N TYR A 15 -20.15 10.70 18.08
CA TYR A 15 -20.08 10.74 16.63
C TYR A 15 -21.34 11.38 16.02
N LEU A 16 -22.54 11.02 16.50
CA LEU A 16 -23.81 11.61 16.03
C LEU A 16 -23.91 13.09 16.35
N ASP A 17 -23.47 13.52 17.53
CA ASP A 17 -23.46 14.92 17.94
C ASP A 17 -22.46 15.73 17.11
N LYS A 18 -21.27 15.18 16.86
CA LYS A 18 -20.26 15.78 15.98
C LYS A 18 -20.74 15.87 14.53
N GLN A 19 -21.43 14.86 14.02
CA GLN A 19 -22.05 14.89 12.68
C GLN A 19 -23.19 15.91 12.58
N ARG A 20 -23.97 16.15 13.65
CA ARG A 20 -24.95 17.24 13.70
C ARG A 20 -24.32 18.62 13.65
N GLU A 21 -23.12 18.78 14.21
CA GLU A 21 -22.34 20.04 14.13
C GLU A 21 -21.60 20.18 12.78
N GLU A 22 -21.14 19.07 12.19
CA GLU A 22 -20.37 19.02 10.95
C GLU A 22 -21.21 18.77 9.69
N SER A 23 -22.56 18.77 9.78
CA SER A 23 -23.51 18.47 8.67
C SER A 23 -23.52 19.50 7.52
N GLY A 24 -22.42 20.23 7.33
CA GLY A 24 -22.15 21.12 6.20
C GLY A 24 -20.67 21.19 5.80
N THR A 25 -19.76 20.52 6.51
CA THR A 25 -18.32 20.52 6.19
C THR A 25 -17.94 19.24 5.44
N PRO A 26 -17.51 19.33 4.16
CA PRO A 26 -17.06 18.16 3.42
C PRO A 26 -15.85 17.51 4.10
N SER A 27 -15.81 16.16 4.13
CA SER A 27 -14.69 15.42 4.70
C SER A 27 -13.37 15.79 4.01
N ARG A 28 -12.24 15.70 4.71
CA ARG A 28 -10.93 16.05 4.13
C ARG A 28 -10.64 15.27 2.84
N ALA A 29 -11.03 14.00 2.80
CA ALA A 29 -10.91 13.15 1.63
C ALA A 29 -11.79 13.64 0.46
N PHE A 30 -13.00 14.14 0.75
CA PHE A 30 -13.89 14.72 -0.24
C PHE A 30 -13.28 15.96 -0.91
N VAL A 31 -12.72 16.88 -0.12
CA VAL A 31 -12.04 18.08 -0.65
C VAL A 31 -10.86 17.68 -1.52
N MET A 32 -10.08 16.67 -1.11
CA MET A 32 -8.95 16.17 -1.89
C MET A 32 -9.36 15.73 -3.30
N PHE A 33 -10.40 14.89 -3.41
CA PHE A 33 -10.86 14.39 -4.71
C PHE A 33 -11.45 15.51 -5.58
N LYS A 34 -12.21 16.42 -4.98
CA LYS A 34 -12.78 17.59 -5.67
C LYS A 34 -11.72 18.50 -6.25
N GLU A 35 -10.66 18.78 -5.49
CA GLU A 35 -9.57 19.66 -5.89
C GLU A 35 -8.47 18.94 -6.70
N LYS A 36 -8.64 17.63 -6.96
CA LYS A 36 -7.63 16.77 -7.62
C LYS A 36 -6.25 16.91 -6.98
N LYS A 37 -6.19 17.01 -5.65
CA LYS A 37 -4.93 17.08 -4.92
C LYS A 37 -4.35 15.67 -4.72
N PRO A 38 -3.03 15.47 -4.82
CA PRO A 38 -2.42 14.20 -4.47
C PRO A 38 -2.55 13.96 -2.95
N PRO A 39 -2.60 12.70 -2.50
CA PRO A 39 -2.46 12.38 -1.08
C PRO A 39 -1.15 12.94 -0.51
N GLU A 40 -1.19 13.42 0.74
CA GLU A 40 -0.04 14.08 1.41
C GLU A 40 1.23 13.20 1.40
N GLU A 41 1.08 11.88 1.54
CA GLU A 41 2.19 10.93 1.53
C GLU A 41 2.99 10.98 0.21
N TYR A 42 2.35 11.30 -0.91
CA TYR A 42 2.94 11.25 -2.25
C TYR A 42 3.23 12.62 -2.85
N GLU A 43 3.02 13.70 -2.09
CA GLU A 43 3.12 15.07 -2.59
C GLU A 43 4.54 15.42 -3.09
N ARG A 44 5.58 14.93 -2.40
CA ARG A 44 6.98 15.11 -2.83
C ARG A 44 7.24 14.46 -4.17
N TYR A 45 6.81 13.21 -4.32
CA TYR A 45 6.95 12.46 -5.57
C TYR A 45 6.17 13.13 -6.71
N TYR A 46 4.94 13.55 -6.44
CA TYR A 46 4.11 14.29 -7.39
C TYR A 46 4.80 15.55 -7.92
N ARG A 47 5.37 16.37 -7.02
CA ARG A 47 6.12 17.59 -7.40
C ARG A 47 7.33 17.28 -8.27
N MET A 48 8.11 16.26 -7.93
CA MET A 48 9.29 15.85 -8.72
C MET A 48 8.91 15.36 -10.12
N CYS A 49 7.82 14.59 -10.24
CA CYS A 49 7.31 14.14 -11.53
C CYS A 49 6.82 15.30 -12.41
N LYS A 50 6.05 16.24 -11.85
CA LYS A 50 5.57 17.42 -12.59
C LYS A 50 6.69 18.36 -12.99
N PHE A 51 7.68 18.56 -12.12
CA PHE A 51 8.87 19.31 -12.46
C PHE A 51 9.60 18.66 -13.65
N SER A 52 9.78 17.34 -13.59
CA SER A 52 10.52 16.62 -14.64
C SER A 52 9.78 16.59 -15.98
N SER A 53 8.45 16.49 -15.98
CA SER A 53 7.67 16.54 -17.22
C SER A 53 7.58 17.92 -17.85
N SER A 54 7.73 18.98 -17.05
CA SER A 54 7.88 20.33 -17.59
C SER A 54 9.17 20.49 -18.42
N VAL A 55 10.23 19.77 -18.06
CA VAL A 55 11.52 19.77 -18.76
C VAL A 55 11.50 18.83 -19.97
N ILE A 56 10.90 17.64 -19.84
CA ILE A 56 10.91 16.61 -20.88
C ILE A 56 9.48 16.19 -21.23
N HIS A 57 9.06 16.53 -22.46
CA HIS A 57 7.76 16.13 -22.99
C HIS A 57 7.86 14.75 -23.64
N LEU A 58 7.34 13.72 -22.96
CA LEU A 58 7.28 12.35 -23.46
C LEU A 58 5.84 11.95 -23.74
N LYS A 59 5.63 11.19 -24.82
CA LYS A 59 4.33 10.57 -25.13
C LYS A 59 4.43 9.08 -24.83
N ASN A 60 3.97 8.66 -23.66
CA ASN A 60 3.88 7.26 -23.29
C ASN A 60 2.46 6.93 -22.78
N LYS A 61 1.96 5.76 -23.18
CA LYS A 61 0.63 5.24 -22.82
C LYS A 61 0.72 3.90 -22.10
N ASP A 62 1.73 3.71 -21.25
CA ASP A 62 1.84 2.50 -20.45
C ASP A 62 0.61 2.36 -19.52
N LYS A 63 -0.26 1.41 -19.88
CA LYS A 63 -1.50 1.12 -19.16
C LYS A 63 -1.23 0.56 -17.77
N LYS A 64 -0.11 -0.14 -17.54
CA LYS A 64 0.21 -0.72 -16.23
C LYS A 64 0.57 0.37 -15.23
N ILE A 65 1.40 1.33 -15.64
CA ILE A 65 1.77 2.47 -14.81
C ILE A 65 0.54 3.34 -14.56
N GLN A 66 -0.29 3.58 -15.58
CA GLN A 66 -1.54 4.32 -15.40
C GLN A 66 -2.42 3.68 -14.33
N PHE A 67 -2.61 2.37 -14.39
CA PHE A 67 -3.38 1.64 -13.38
C PHE A 67 -2.84 1.87 -11.96
N PHE A 68 -1.52 1.80 -11.74
CA PHE A 68 -0.95 2.05 -10.42
C PHE A 68 -1.16 3.50 -9.95
N LEU A 69 -1.03 4.47 -10.85
CA LEU A 69 -1.24 5.89 -10.53
C LEU A 69 -2.71 6.16 -10.17
N ASP A 70 -3.65 5.58 -10.90
CA ASP A 70 -5.08 5.70 -10.64
C ASP A 70 -5.45 5.10 -9.27
N GLN A 71 -4.88 3.93 -8.95
CA GLN A 71 -5.07 3.27 -7.64
C GLN A 71 -4.44 4.03 -6.48
N LEU A 72 -3.43 4.87 -6.74
CA LEU A 72 -2.79 5.76 -5.76
C LEU A 72 -3.49 7.13 -5.67
N TYR A 73 -4.53 7.38 -6.48
CA TYR A 73 -5.19 8.66 -6.61
C TYR A 73 -4.23 9.80 -6.99
N LEU A 74 -3.21 9.49 -7.78
CA LEU A 74 -2.22 10.46 -8.24
C LEU A 74 -2.64 11.04 -9.60
N PRO A 75 -2.85 12.37 -9.72
CA PRO A 75 -3.19 13.03 -10.98
C PRO A 75 -1.95 13.21 -11.87
N LEU A 76 -1.30 12.09 -12.18
CA LEU A 76 -0.10 11.99 -13.01
C LEU A 76 -0.39 11.15 -14.25
N THR A 77 0.37 11.40 -15.31
CA THR A 77 0.40 10.55 -16.50
C THR A 77 1.61 9.60 -16.44
N PRO A 78 1.63 8.50 -17.21
CA PRO A 78 2.78 7.59 -17.23
C PRO A 78 4.02 8.32 -17.75
N SER A 79 3.82 9.26 -18.67
CA SER A 79 4.83 10.19 -19.14
C SER A 79 5.50 10.99 -18.02
N ASP A 80 4.76 11.47 -17.03
CA ASP A 80 5.32 12.27 -15.93
C ASP A 80 6.31 11.46 -15.08
N THR A 81 5.98 10.18 -14.84
CA THR A 81 6.84 9.27 -14.08
C THR A 81 8.10 8.89 -14.86
N ILE A 82 7.95 8.59 -16.15
CA ILE A 82 9.07 8.19 -17.00
C ILE A 82 10.02 9.37 -17.25
N ALA A 83 9.48 10.58 -17.42
CA ALA A 83 10.28 11.80 -17.53
C ALA A 83 11.18 12.00 -16.30
N PHE A 84 10.65 11.79 -15.09
CA PHE A 84 11.44 11.84 -13.86
C PHE A 84 12.53 10.76 -13.82
N ALA A 85 12.21 9.51 -14.15
CA ALA A 85 13.19 8.43 -14.18
C ALA A 85 14.33 8.72 -15.17
N ILE A 86 14.01 9.21 -16.37
CA ILE A 86 15.01 9.56 -17.40
C ILE A 86 15.85 10.75 -16.95
N LEU A 87 15.25 11.83 -16.47
CA LEU A 87 15.98 13.04 -16.05
C LEU A 87 17.00 12.72 -14.98
N VAL A 88 16.60 11.99 -13.92
CA VAL A 88 17.51 11.61 -12.83
C VAL A 88 18.64 10.72 -13.34
N THR A 89 18.34 9.79 -14.26
CA THR A 89 19.34 8.89 -14.84
C THR A 89 20.33 9.64 -15.73
N VAL A 90 19.87 10.62 -16.52
CA VAL A 90 20.75 11.45 -17.36
C VAL A 90 21.70 12.26 -16.47
N VAL A 91 21.17 12.87 -15.40
CA VAL A 91 22.00 13.62 -14.43
C VAL A 91 23.02 12.69 -13.75
N SER A 92 22.63 11.48 -13.36
CA SER A 92 23.56 10.52 -12.72
C SER A 92 24.63 10.01 -13.69
N ILE A 93 24.29 9.83 -14.98
CA ILE A 93 25.26 9.46 -16.01
C ILE A 93 26.27 10.58 -16.24
N LEU A 94 25.83 11.85 -16.31
CA LEU A 94 26.73 12.99 -16.44
C LEU A 94 27.71 13.09 -15.25
N LEU A 95 27.22 12.82 -14.04
CA LEU A 95 28.06 12.81 -12.83
C LEU A 95 29.06 11.66 -12.83
N SER A 96 28.64 10.46 -13.27
CA SER A 96 29.52 9.28 -13.35
C SER A 96 30.62 9.41 -14.42
N LEU A 97 30.35 10.12 -15.52
CA LEU A 97 31.38 10.50 -16.51
C LEU A 97 32.47 11.38 -15.88
N GLY A 98 32.12 12.31 -14.99
CA GLY A 98 33.10 13.11 -14.24
C GLY A 98 33.99 12.26 -13.33
N ILE A 99 33.40 11.27 -12.65
CA ILE A 99 34.14 10.33 -11.79
C ILE A 99 35.07 9.44 -12.62
N LEU A 100 34.64 9.02 -13.80
CA LEU A 100 35.43 8.19 -14.71
C LEU A 100 36.75 8.86 -15.11
N MET A 101 36.74 10.19 -15.30
CA MET A 101 37.95 10.96 -15.62
C MET A 101 38.96 11.00 -14.47
N VAL A 102 38.50 10.86 -13.21
CA VAL A 102 39.36 10.83 -12.02
C VAL A 102 39.83 9.42 -11.72
N HIS A 103 38.94 8.43 -11.81
CA HIS A 103 39.24 7.04 -11.48
C HIS A 103 38.36 6.06 -12.27
N MET A 104 38.97 5.33 -13.21
CA MET A 104 38.28 4.48 -14.19
C MET A 104 37.33 3.46 -13.52
N LEU A 105 37.80 2.74 -12.50
CA LEU A 105 37.02 1.69 -11.84
C LEU A 105 35.74 2.22 -11.17
N TYR A 106 35.82 3.33 -10.42
CA TYR A 106 34.65 3.93 -9.78
C TYR A 106 33.68 4.57 -10.78
N GLY A 107 34.20 5.10 -11.89
CA GLY A 107 33.37 5.62 -12.98
C GLY A 107 32.49 4.54 -13.63
N ILE A 108 33.07 3.37 -13.93
CA ILE A 108 32.33 2.23 -14.49
C ILE A 108 31.24 1.76 -13.53
N VAL A 109 31.56 1.59 -12.24
CA VAL A 109 30.59 1.21 -11.21
C VAL A 109 29.44 2.23 -11.11
N ALA A 110 29.75 3.54 -11.18
CA ALA A 110 28.75 4.60 -11.12
C ALA A 110 27.80 4.63 -12.34
N ILE A 111 28.28 4.26 -13.54
CA ILE A 111 27.44 4.10 -14.73
C ILE A 111 26.48 2.91 -14.57
N ILE A 112 26.98 1.77 -14.05
CA ILE A 112 26.14 0.60 -13.76
C ILE A 112 25.06 0.98 -12.74
N LEU A 113 25.44 1.67 -11.67
CA LEU A 113 24.51 2.14 -10.63
C LEU A 113 23.45 3.09 -11.18
N SER A 114 23.79 3.94 -12.15
CA SER A 114 22.84 4.83 -12.84
C SER A 114 21.76 4.04 -13.58
N THR A 115 22.13 2.92 -14.22
CA THR A 115 21.17 2.04 -14.91
C THR A 115 20.24 1.34 -13.92
N VAL A 116 20.80 0.90 -12.78
CA VAL A 116 20.00 0.33 -11.67
C VAL A 116 19.03 1.38 -11.11
N LEU A 117 19.47 2.64 -10.98
CA LEU A 117 18.64 3.75 -10.52
C LEU A 117 17.46 4.01 -11.46
N TYR A 118 17.67 3.98 -12.78
CA TYR A 118 16.59 4.08 -13.75
C TYR A 118 15.51 3.01 -13.51
N TYR A 119 15.93 1.74 -13.41
CA TYR A 119 15.00 0.63 -13.17
C TYR A 119 14.26 0.79 -11.82
N TYR A 120 14.98 1.25 -10.80
CA TYR A 120 14.40 1.54 -9.49
C TYR A 120 13.31 2.61 -9.57
N LEU A 121 13.56 3.73 -10.26
CA LEU A 121 12.58 4.82 -10.41
C LEU A 121 11.42 4.45 -11.33
N TYR A 122 11.68 3.71 -12.40
CA TYR A 122 10.65 3.23 -13.32
C TYR A 122 9.62 2.33 -12.62
N THR A 123 10.09 1.43 -11.75
CA THR A 123 9.25 0.51 -10.98
C THR A 123 8.69 1.12 -9.68
N TYR A 124 8.97 2.40 -9.42
CA TYR A 124 8.58 3.07 -8.17
C TYR A 124 7.06 3.16 -7.94
N PRO A 125 6.20 3.50 -8.93
CA PRO A 125 4.75 3.53 -8.73
C PRO A 125 4.18 2.17 -8.32
N GLU A 126 4.72 1.08 -8.88
CA GLU A 126 4.31 -0.28 -8.51
C GLU A 126 4.65 -0.57 -7.05
N ARG A 127 5.82 -0.14 -6.57
CA ARG A 127 6.21 -0.30 -5.16
C ARG A 127 5.33 0.52 -4.22
N LEU A 128 5.01 1.77 -4.59
CA LEU A 128 4.07 2.59 -3.84
C LEU A 128 2.70 1.93 -3.76
N TYR A 129 2.19 1.43 -4.88
CA TYR A 129 0.93 0.70 -4.93
C TYR A 129 0.97 -0.54 -4.03
N LYS A 130 2.03 -1.36 -4.11
CA LYS A 130 2.19 -2.53 -3.24
C LYS A 130 2.21 -2.13 -1.76
N ARG A 131 2.89 -1.05 -1.40
CA ARG A 131 2.94 -0.53 -0.02
C ARG A 131 1.56 -0.07 0.45
N LYS A 132 0.85 0.75 -0.35
CA LYS A 132 -0.54 1.16 -0.07
C LYS A 132 -1.41 -0.07 0.18
N ARG A 133 -1.34 -1.07 -0.69
CA ARG A 133 -2.14 -2.30 -0.56
C ARG A 133 -1.84 -3.07 0.72
N VAL A 134 -0.58 -3.20 1.12
CA VAL A 134 -0.22 -3.84 2.40
C VAL A 134 -0.79 -3.07 3.57
N GLN A 135 -0.67 -1.74 3.56
CA GLN A 135 -1.25 -0.90 4.60
C GLN A 135 -2.79 -1.01 4.64
N SER A 136 -3.47 -0.96 3.49
CA SER A 136 -4.93 -1.16 3.42
C SER A 136 -5.35 -2.53 3.99
N SER A 137 -4.56 -3.59 3.76
CA SER A 137 -4.86 -4.93 4.30
C SER A 137 -4.89 -4.94 5.83
N THR A 138 -4.08 -4.12 6.49
CA THR A 138 -4.04 -4.05 7.96
C THR A 138 -5.29 -3.43 8.56
N GLU A 139 -6.08 -2.71 7.76
CA GLU A 139 -7.28 -2.00 8.21
C GLU A 139 -8.58 -2.74 7.89
N LEU A 140 -8.55 -3.85 7.15
CA LEU A 140 -9.77 -4.53 6.68
C LEU A 140 -10.69 -4.98 7.82
N ILE A 141 -10.12 -5.52 8.91
CA ILE A 141 -10.90 -5.91 10.09
C ILE A 141 -11.58 -4.67 10.70
N LEU A 142 -10.81 -3.59 10.88
CA LEU A 142 -11.30 -2.37 11.51
C LEU A 142 -12.39 -1.70 10.65
N ALA A 143 -12.23 -1.75 9.34
CA ALA A 143 -13.21 -1.25 8.38
C ALA A 143 -14.54 -1.99 8.50
N VAL A 144 -14.51 -3.33 8.48
CA VAL A 144 -15.70 -4.18 8.67
C VAL A 144 -16.32 -3.90 10.04
N LEU A 145 -15.52 -3.77 11.09
CA LEU A 145 -16.00 -3.45 12.43
C LEU A 145 -16.72 -2.09 12.46
N TYR A 146 -16.17 -1.04 11.85
CA TYR A 146 -16.82 0.26 11.78
C TYR A 146 -18.12 0.23 10.99
N LEU A 147 -18.14 -0.47 9.84
CA LEU A 147 -19.36 -0.68 9.08
C LEU A 147 -20.44 -1.35 9.94
N ILE A 148 -20.09 -2.44 10.65
CA ILE A 148 -21.02 -3.17 11.51
C ILE A 148 -21.51 -2.31 12.68
N ILE A 149 -20.61 -1.58 13.36
CA ILE A 149 -20.97 -0.71 14.49
C ILE A 149 -22.04 0.30 14.06
N PHE A 150 -21.85 0.94 12.91
CA PHE A 150 -22.83 1.88 12.40
C PHE A 150 -24.14 1.18 11.99
N MET A 151 -24.02 0.10 11.22
CA MET A 151 -25.16 -0.65 10.68
C MET A 151 -26.06 -1.26 11.75
N ARG A 152 -25.50 -1.67 12.90
CA ARG A 152 -26.30 -2.16 14.05
C ARG A 152 -27.31 -1.11 14.52
N ASN A 153 -26.89 0.15 14.58
CA ASN A 153 -27.73 1.23 15.06
C ASN A 153 -28.65 1.79 13.98
N ASN A 154 -28.12 2.01 12.77
CA ASN A 154 -28.88 2.55 11.63
C ASN A 154 -28.56 1.75 10.36
N PRO A 155 -29.54 1.06 9.74
CA PRO A 155 -29.33 0.28 8.52
C PRO A 155 -29.21 1.18 7.28
N ASN A 156 -28.14 1.97 7.21
CA ASN A 156 -27.83 2.83 6.06
C ASN A 156 -26.36 2.63 5.65
N LEU A 157 -26.16 2.01 4.49
CA LEU A 157 -24.83 1.65 3.99
C LEU A 157 -23.96 2.88 3.67
N GLU A 158 -24.55 3.91 3.08
CA GLU A 158 -23.83 5.14 2.74
C GLU A 158 -23.23 5.80 3.98
N HIS A 159 -24.05 5.95 5.02
CA HIS A 159 -23.59 6.53 6.28
C HIS A 159 -22.60 5.61 7.01
N ALA A 160 -22.75 4.29 6.89
CA ALA A 160 -21.78 3.34 7.43
C ALA A 160 -20.40 3.48 6.76
N ILE A 161 -20.37 3.57 5.42
CA ILE A 161 -19.14 3.77 4.65
C ILE A 161 -18.52 5.13 4.98
N ARG A 162 -19.35 6.18 5.10
CA ARG A 162 -18.90 7.51 5.53
C ARG A 162 -18.26 7.46 6.91
N PHE A 163 -18.93 6.83 7.88
CA PHE A 163 -18.41 6.62 9.24
C PHE A 163 -17.07 5.88 9.21
N ALA A 164 -16.96 4.79 8.44
CA ALA A 164 -15.71 4.05 8.31
C ALA A 164 -14.61 4.92 7.66
N SER A 165 -14.93 5.67 6.61
CA SER A 165 -13.97 6.57 5.94
C SER A 165 -13.40 7.64 6.86
N GLU A 166 -14.21 8.18 7.78
CA GLU A 166 -13.80 9.26 8.69
C GLU A 166 -13.01 8.75 9.90
N ASN A 167 -13.19 7.48 10.29
CA ASN A 167 -12.57 6.90 11.48
C ASN A 167 -11.36 6.01 11.18
N LEU A 168 -11.21 5.54 9.94
CA LEU A 168 -9.99 4.88 9.48
C LEU A 168 -8.84 5.89 9.34
N ARG A 169 -7.61 5.47 9.65
CA ARG A 169 -6.43 6.35 9.64
C ARG A 169 -5.53 6.13 8.44
N GLY A 170 -5.56 4.95 7.85
CA GLY A 170 -4.73 4.53 6.74
C GLY A 170 -5.42 4.69 5.39
N PRO A 171 -4.85 4.09 4.35
CA PRO A 171 -5.27 4.32 2.97
C PRO A 171 -6.69 3.87 2.66
N LEU A 172 -7.27 2.98 3.47
CA LEU A 172 -8.63 2.48 3.26
C LEU A 172 -9.70 3.55 3.54
N SER A 173 -9.38 4.55 4.38
CA SER A 173 -10.19 5.77 4.55
C SER A 173 -10.46 6.45 3.22
N LEU A 174 -9.39 6.67 2.43
CA LEU A 174 -9.48 7.31 1.13
C LEU A 174 -10.21 6.45 0.11
N ASP A 175 -10.02 5.13 0.18
CA ASP A 175 -10.71 4.20 -0.70
C ASP A 175 -12.24 4.23 -0.47
N PHE A 176 -12.71 4.28 0.78
CA PHE A 176 -14.13 4.43 1.09
C PHE A 176 -14.68 5.81 0.76
N ALA A 177 -13.90 6.88 0.98
CA ALA A 177 -14.27 8.21 0.52
C ALA A 177 -14.39 8.26 -1.01
N LYS A 178 -13.55 7.50 -1.73
CA LYS A 178 -13.61 7.37 -3.18
C LYS A 178 -14.87 6.65 -3.65
N VAL A 179 -15.32 5.60 -2.94
CA VAL A 179 -16.59 4.92 -3.21
C VAL A 179 -17.76 5.91 -3.16
N LEU A 180 -17.82 6.77 -2.14
CA LEU A 180 -18.85 7.80 -2.04
C LEU A 180 -18.72 8.85 -3.15
N TRP A 181 -17.50 9.32 -3.41
CA TRP A 181 -17.20 10.31 -4.46
C TRP A 181 -17.60 9.83 -5.86
N ASP A 182 -17.39 8.55 -6.18
CA ASP A 182 -17.72 8.00 -7.48
C ASP A 182 -19.25 7.99 -7.73
N VAL A 183 -20.06 7.88 -6.68
CA VAL A 183 -21.52 8.06 -6.78
C VAL A 183 -21.88 9.53 -6.98
N GLU A 184 -21.30 10.44 -6.18
CA GLU A 184 -21.57 11.88 -6.30
C GLU A 184 -21.18 12.47 -7.66
N THR A 185 -20.17 11.88 -8.32
CA THR A 185 -19.75 12.26 -9.68
C THR A 185 -20.48 11.54 -10.80
N ASN A 186 -21.57 10.82 -10.48
CA ASN A 186 -22.37 10.02 -11.42
C ASN A 186 -21.57 8.97 -12.20
N LYS A 187 -20.48 8.45 -11.62
CA LYS A 187 -19.76 7.31 -12.20
C LYS A 187 -20.50 6.00 -11.92
N TYR A 188 -21.15 5.89 -10.76
CA TYR A 188 -22.06 4.80 -10.40
C TYR A 188 -23.41 5.37 -9.96
N SER A 189 -24.46 4.57 -10.10
CA SER A 189 -25.83 5.01 -9.78
C SER A 189 -26.13 4.87 -8.29
N THR A 190 -25.48 3.92 -7.61
CA THR A 190 -25.69 3.65 -6.18
C THR A 190 -24.38 3.40 -5.46
N VAL A 191 -24.40 3.61 -4.13
CA VAL A 191 -23.26 3.31 -3.25
C VAL A 191 -22.93 1.83 -3.22
N GLN A 192 -23.94 0.97 -3.33
CA GLN A 192 -23.76 -0.49 -3.45
C GLN A 192 -22.98 -0.84 -4.72
N GLU A 193 -23.39 -0.31 -5.87
CA GLU A 193 -22.70 -0.56 -7.15
C GLU A 193 -21.23 -0.09 -7.11
N SER A 194 -20.99 1.10 -6.54
CA SER A 194 -19.63 1.61 -6.39
C SER A 194 -18.80 0.79 -5.39
N LEU A 195 -19.41 0.28 -4.31
CA LEU A 195 -18.73 -0.55 -3.33
C LEU A 195 -18.38 -1.92 -3.93
N ASP A 196 -19.31 -2.56 -4.64
CA ASP A 196 -19.09 -3.82 -5.33
C ASP A 196 -17.92 -3.73 -6.31
N ASN A 197 -17.86 -2.64 -7.09
CA ASN A 197 -16.72 -2.42 -7.98
C ASN A 197 -15.39 -2.32 -7.22
N TYR A 198 -15.39 -1.65 -6.07
CA TYR A 198 -14.21 -1.56 -5.23
C TYR A 198 -13.83 -2.93 -4.63
N LEU A 199 -14.81 -3.72 -4.16
CA LEU A 199 -14.60 -5.05 -3.58
C LEU A 199 -13.97 -6.04 -4.57
N GLN A 200 -14.25 -5.91 -5.88
CA GLN A 200 -13.59 -6.72 -6.90
C GLN A 200 -12.05 -6.62 -6.85
N THR A 201 -11.50 -5.48 -6.41
CA THR A 201 -10.04 -5.31 -6.24
C THR A 201 -9.47 -6.11 -5.07
N TRP A 202 -10.32 -6.63 -4.19
CA TRP A 202 -9.96 -7.39 -3.00
C TRP A 202 -10.22 -8.89 -3.11
N THR A 203 -11.00 -9.34 -4.09
CA THR A 203 -11.38 -10.75 -4.26
C THR A 203 -10.18 -11.71 -4.23
N ASP A 204 -9.09 -11.37 -4.92
CA ASP A 204 -7.91 -12.25 -4.99
C ASP A 204 -7.09 -12.27 -3.70
N ARG A 205 -7.17 -11.23 -2.88
CA ARG A 205 -6.30 -11.05 -1.70
C ARG A 205 -6.98 -11.30 -0.36
N SER A 206 -8.26 -10.99 -0.27
CA SER A 206 -9.04 -11.15 0.97
C SER A 206 -10.50 -11.43 0.63
N ARG A 207 -10.79 -12.69 0.28
CA ARG A 207 -12.17 -13.17 0.11
C ARG A 207 -12.98 -12.96 1.39
N ALA A 208 -12.36 -13.11 2.56
CA ALA A 208 -13.02 -12.88 3.84
C ALA A 208 -13.54 -11.46 4.02
N PHE A 209 -12.82 -10.45 3.52
CA PHE A 209 -13.28 -9.06 3.53
C PHE A 209 -14.47 -8.86 2.59
N VAL A 210 -14.36 -9.36 1.35
CA VAL A 210 -15.45 -9.27 0.36
C VAL A 210 -16.73 -9.95 0.88
N ASP A 211 -16.62 -11.18 1.37
CA ASP A 211 -17.73 -11.93 1.94
C ASP A 211 -18.37 -11.21 3.14
N ALA A 212 -17.54 -10.64 4.03
CA ALA A 212 -18.03 -9.90 5.19
C ALA A 212 -18.82 -8.65 4.78
N VAL A 213 -18.35 -7.90 3.78
CA VAL A 213 -19.06 -6.71 3.30
C VAL A 213 -20.37 -7.11 2.61
N HIS A 214 -20.40 -8.16 1.80
CA HIS A 214 -21.66 -8.66 1.21
C HIS A 214 -22.67 -9.15 2.26
N LEU A 215 -22.22 -9.74 3.38
CA LEU A 215 -23.12 -10.08 4.49
C LEU A 215 -23.72 -8.82 5.15
N ILE A 216 -22.95 -7.74 5.25
CA ILE A 216 -23.44 -6.43 5.73
C ILE A 216 -24.47 -5.87 4.76
N GLU A 217 -24.24 -5.92 3.46
CA GLU A 217 -25.20 -5.48 2.44
C GLU A 217 -26.49 -6.31 2.48
N ALA A 218 -26.37 -7.64 2.58
CA ALA A 218 -27.49 -8.56 2.68
C ALA A 218 -28.36 -8.30 3.93
N SER A 219 -27.79 -7.70 4.98
CA SER A 219 -28.52 -7.31 6.19
C SER A 219 -29.60 -6.24 5.94
N LEU A 220 -29.43 -5.40 4.91
CA LEU A 220 -30.40 -4.36 4.54
C LEU A 220 -31.72 -4.92 4.00
N TYR A 221 -31.69 -6.16 3.49
CA TYR A 221 -32.84 -6.81 2.86
C TYR A 221 -33.57 -7.77 3.80
N GLN A 222 -33.16 -7.85 5.08
CA GLN A 222 -33.78 -8.75 6.05
C GLN A 222 -35.09 -8.18 6.60
N LYS A 223 -36.09 -9.06 6.76
CA LYS A 223 -37.41 -8.69 7.28
C LYS A 223 -37.48 -8.60 8.80
N THR A 224 -36.59 -9.31 9.51
CA THR A 224 -36.60 -9.37 10.98
C THR A 224 -35.28 -8.87 11.53
N GLU A 225 -35.36 -8.21 12.69
CA GLU A 225 -34.18 -7.66 13.37
C GLU A 225 -33.21 -8.76 13.82
N SER A 226 -33.73 -9.91 14.24
CA SER A 226 -32.92 -11.07 14.62
C SER A 226 -32.08 -11.58 13.44
N SER A 227 -32.69 -11.74 12.25
CA SER A 227 -31.96 -12.16 11.05
C SER A 227 -30.95 -11.12 10.60
N ARG A 228 -31.29 -9.83 10.68
CA ARG A 228 -30.37 -8.72 10.38
C ARG A 228 -29.13 -8.77 11.28
N MET A 229 -29.33 -8.89 12.59
CA MET A 229 -28.22 -9.00 13.55
C MET A 229 -27.39 -10.26 13.33
N GLY A 230 -28.02 -11.39 13.02
CA GLY A 230 -27.32 -12.63 12.69
C GLY A 230 -26.39 -12.49 11.47
N LEU A 231 -26.79 -11.74 10.44
CA LEU A 231 -25.90 -11.46 9.29
C LEU A 231 -24.73 -10.55 9.67
N LEU A 232 -24.95 -9.53 10.50
CA LEU A 232 -23.88 -8.65 10.98
C LEU A 232 -22.88 -9.41 11.88
N ASP A 233 -23.36 -10.31 12.74
CA ASP A 233 -22.51 -11.21 13.53
C ASP A 233 -21.74 -12.18 12.63
N GLY A 234 -22.39 -12.72 11.60
CA GLY A 234 -21.77 -13.54 10.56
C GLY A 234 -20.65 -12.81 9.83
N ALA A 235 -20.86 -11.54 9.45
CA ALA A 235 -19.85 -10.70 8.81
C ALA A 235 -18.62 -10.50 9.71
N LEU A 236 -18.84 -10.19 11.00
CA LEU A 236 -17.76 -10.04 11.98
C LEU A 236 -16.94 -11.33 12.12
N ASN A 237 -17.63 -12.47 12.28
CA ASN A 237 -16.97 -13.77 12.40
C ASN A 237 -16.21 -14.13 11.13
N ARG A 238 -16.76 -13.82 9.94
CA ARG A 238 -16.12 -14.11 8.66
C ARG A 238 -14.78 -13.37 8.50
N ILE A 239 -14.74 -12.08 8.84
CA ILE A 239 -13.49 -11.30 8.72
C ILE A 239 -12.45 -11.71 9.76
N LEU A 240 -12.87 -12.01 11.00
CA LEU A 240 -11.95 -12.45 12.06
C LEU A 240 -11.33 -13.81 11.75
N SER A 241 -12.15 -14.79 11.38
CA SER A 241 -11.68 -16.13 11.00
C SER A 241 -10.79 -16.08 9.77
N GLY A 242 -11.19 -15.35 8.72
CA GLY A 242 -10.39 -15.26 7.51
C GLY A 242 -9.06 -14.53 7.69
N THR A 243 -9.01 -13.53 8.59
CA THR A 243 -7.74 -12.88 8.92
C THR A 243 -6.84 -13.80 9.74
N THR A 244 -7.42 -14.60 10.65
CA THR A 244 -6.68 -15.61 11.41
C THR A 244 -6.07 -16.66 10.50
N GLU A 245 -6.85 -17.18 9.56
CA GLU A 245 -6.38 -18.11 8.52
C GLU A 245 -5.24 -17.49 7.68
N SER A 246 -5.41 -16.23 7.25
CA SER A 246 -4.39 -15.51 6.48
C SER A 246 -3.09 -15.33 7.28
N MET A 247 -3.18 -15.07 8.59
CA MET A 247 -2.01 -14.98 9.47
C MET A 247 -1.28 -16.31 9.59
N VAL A 248 -2.00 -17.43 9.70
CA VAL A 248 -1.39 -18.76 9.73
C VAL A 248 -0.64 -19.07 8.44
N HIS A 249 -1.26 -18.80 7.28
CA HIS A 249 -0.59 -18.97 5.99
C HIS A 249 0.64 -18.08 5.86
N TYR A 250 0.54 -16.81 6.24
CA TYR A 250 1.66 -15.87 6.19
C TYR A 250 2.86 -16.35 7.02
N VAL A 251 2.63 -16.84 8.24
CA VAL A 251 3.71 -17.38 9.10
C VAL A 251 4.38 -18.60 8.45
N ASN A 252 3.60 -19.49 7.84
CA ASN A 252 4.15 -20.65 7.15
C ASN A 252 4.98 -20.27 5.92
N ASP A 253 4.49 -19.30 5.12
CA ASP A 253 5.18 -18.82 3.92
C ASP A 253 6.50 -18.12 4.25
N LEU A 254 6.60 -17.47 5.41
CA LEU A 254 7.82 -16.82 5.88
C LEU A 254 8.91 -17.80 6.33
N ARG A 255 8.57 -19.05 6.69
CA ARG A 255 9.54 -20.00 7.24
C ARG A 255 10.70 -20.29 6.28
N THR A 256 10.39 -20.50 4.99
CA THR A 256 11.40 -20.83 3.97
C THR A 256 12.32 -19.65 3.65
N PRO A 257 11.81 -18.43 3.34
CA PRO A 257 12.65 -17.26 3.12
C PRO A 257 13.52 -16.92 4.34
N ILE A 258 12.98 -16.97 5.56
CA ILE A 258 13.75 -16.71 6.79
C ILE A 258 14.88 -17.73 6.95
N SER A 259 14.61 -19.00 6.68
CA SER A 259 15.65 -20.05 6.74
C SER A 259 16.74 -19.83 5.69
N ALA A 260 16.36 -19.44 4.47
CA ALA A 260 17.32 -19.10 3.43
C ALA A 260 18.19 -17.88 3.82
N LEU A 261 17.57 -16.86 4.40
CA LEU A 261 18.25 -15.66 4.86
C LEU A 261 19.18 -15.96 6.04
N PHE A 262 18.79 -16.86 6.94
CA PHE A 262 19.66 -17.37 8.01
C PHE A 262 20.87 -18.13 7.42
N MET A 263 20.64 -19.02 6.46
CA MET A 263 21.72 -19.76 5.81
C MET A 263 22.68 -18.82 5.07
N MET A 264 22.17 -17.86 4.32
CA MET A 264 22.99 -16.92 3.54
C MET A 264 23.67 -15.86 4.40
N GLY A 265 22.97 -15.31 5.40
CA GLY A 265 23.45 -14.17 6.18
C GLY A 265 24.22 -14.53 7.44
N ILE A 266 24.01 -15.72 8.00
CA ILE A 266 24.66 -16.16 9.25
C ILE A 266 25.51 -17.40 8.99
N THR A 267 24.94 -18.46 8.43
CA THR A 267 25.66 -19.74 8.30
C THR A 267 26.81 -19.65 7.28
N LEU A 268 26.57 -19.11 6.08
CA LEU A 268 27.59 -19.02 5.04
C LEU A 268 28.78 -18.12 5.44
N PRO A 269 28.58 -16.91 6.01
CA PRO A 269 29.70 -16.08 6.46
C PRO A 269 30.46 -16.68 7.64
N THR A 270 29.77 -17.33 8.58
CA THR A 270 30.45 -18.01 9.70
C THR A 270 31.28 -19.20 9.22
N MET A 271 30.75 -20.02 8.31
CA MET A 271 31.54 -21.09 7.68
C MET A 271 32.72 -20.52 6.87
N GLY A 272 32.51 -19.42 6.13
CA GLY A 272 33.57 -18.72 5.41
C GLY A 272 34.71 -18.28 6.33
N LEU A 273 34.38 -17.64 7.45
CA LEU A 273 35.35 -17.24 8.47
C LEU A 273 36.10 -18.43 9.08
N VAL A 274 35.41 -19.54 9.34
CA VAL A 274 36.05 -20.77 9.88
C VAL A 274 36.97 -21.44 8.85
N LEU A 275 36.64 -21.38 7.55
CA LEU A 275 37.44 -21.96 6.48
C LEU A 275 38.62 -21.07 6.06
N LEU A 276 38.57 -19.77 6.32
CA LEU A 276 39.58 -18.80 5.89
C LEU A 276 41.01 -19.15 6.35
N PRO A 277 41.27 -19.58 7.61
CA PRO A 277 42.61 -20.02 8.03
C PRO A 277 43.11 -21.24 7.25
N ILE A 278 42.22 -22.16 6.89
CA ILE A 278 42.55 -23.36 6.11
C ILE A 278 42.94 -22.94 4.70
N VAL A 279 42.09 -22.15 4.04
CA VAL A 279 42.36 -21.63 2.69
C VAL A 279 43.68 -20.85 2.68
N GLY A 280 43.92 -19.99 3.66
CA GLY A 280 45.17 -19.24 3.81
C GLY A 280 46.40 -20.14 3.99
N ALA A 281 46.29 -21.22 4.75
CA ALA A 281 47.39 -22.17 4.96
C ALA A 281 47.73 -22.97 3.69
N PHE A 282 46.74 -23.28 2.83
CA PHE A 282 46.93 -24.09 1.62
C PHE A 282 47.20 -23.29 0.35
N MET A 283 46.73 -22.03 0.24
CA MET A 283 46.82 -21.22 -1.00
C MET A 283 47.99 -20.24 -1.06
N GLY A 284 48.95 -20.30 -0.13
CA GLY A 284 50.32 -19.78 -0.31
C GLY A 284 50.43 -18.35 -0.87
N GLY A 285 49.78 -17.37 -0.24
CA GLY A 285 49.97 -15.94 -0.55
C GLY A 285 49.34 -15.42 -1.85
N MET A 286 48.61 -16.24 -2.61
CA MET A 286 47.86 -15.80 -3.81
C MET A 286 46.61 -14.96 -3.50
N VAL A 287 46.17 -14.89 -2.25
CA VAL A 287 44.99 -14.14 -1.82
C VAL A 287 45.44 -12.80 -1.22
N THR A 288 45.14 -11.69 -1.89
CA THR A 288 45.43 -10.34 -1.39
C THR A 288 44.34 -9.84 -0.44
N ALA A 289 44.69 -8.93 0.48
CA ALA A 289 43.74 -8.33 1.42
C ALA A 289 42.56 -7.64 0.71
N ASP A 290 42.83 -7.04 -0.46
CA ASP A 290 41.80 -6.37 -1.28
C ASP A 290 40.77 -7.36 -1.85
N MET A 291 41.18 -8.59 -2.21
CA MET A 291 40.25 -9.63 -2.67
C MET A 291 39.36 -10.14 -1.53
N ILE A 292 39.89 -10.25 -0.32
CA ILE A 292 39.13 -10.67 0.86
C ILE A 292 38.11 -9.59 1.22
N PHE A 293 38.53 -8.32 1.24
CA PHE A 293 37.64 -7.17 1.50
C PHE A 293 36.52 -7.10 0.46
N LEU A 294 36.83 -7.24 -0.83
CA LEU A 294 35.83 -7.15 -1.89
C LEU A 294 34.86 -8.34 -1.89
N PHE A 295 35.32 -9.55 -1.54
CA PHE A 295 34.47 -10.73 -1.47
C PHE A 295 33.60 -10.80 -0.22
N TYR A 296 34.04 -10.22 0.91
CA TYR A 296 33.33 -10.33 2.19
C TYR A 296 32.49 -9.09 2.54
N ASP A 297 32.97 -7.88 2.21
CA ASP A 297 32.30 -6.63 2.63
C ASP A 297 31.43 -6.00 1.52
N ILE A 298 31.68 -6.34 0.25
CA ILE A 298 30.95 -5.77 -0.90
C ILE A 298 29.99 -6.78 -1.55
N LEU A 299 30.35 -8.06 -1.58
CA LEU A 299 29.55 -9.14 -2.20
C LEU A 299 28.73 -9.92 -1.16
#